data_AF-A0A942MKH1-F1
#
_entry.id   AF-A0A942MKH1-F1
#
_cell.length_a   1.000
_cell.length_b   1.000
_cell.length_c   1.000
_cell.angle_alpha   90.00
_cell.angle_beta   90.00
_cell.angle_gamma   90.00
#
_symmetry.space_group_name_H-M   'P 1'
#
loop_
_entity.id
_entity.type
_entity.pdbx_description
1 polymer ?
#
loop_
_entity_poly.entity_id
_entity_poly.type
_entity_poly.pdbx_seq_one_letter_code
_entity_poly.pdbx_strand_id
1 'polypeptide(L)'
;MDGNTLILVVGGIIAIVVSGLLITRPFAQSDSVEFSWELEREVSAMQKDKEAVFTALNEIEFDYRTNKLDDEDYEKLKGRYQREAVSLLVQEKKLKGEDTEDLSAEELEQRLMDEIGADVESEVARALANESI
;
A
#
# COMPACT_ATOMS: atom_id res chain seq x y z
N MET A 1 -32.73 6.53 54.91
CA MET A 1 -31.74 6.07 53.92
C MET A 1 -30.70 7.15 53.84
N ASP A 2 -29.51 6.85 54.36
CA ASP A 2 -28.47 7.85 54.56
C ASP A 2 -27.79 8.12 53.22
N GLY A 3 -27.30 9.34 53.00
CA GLY A 3 -26.74 9.78 51.72
C GLY A 3 -25.66 8.83 51.17
N ASN A 4 -24.88 8.20 52.06
CA ASN A 4 -23.88 7.20 51.68
C ASN A 4 -24.48 5.91 51.11
N THR A 5 -25.61 5.43 51.64
CA THR A 5 -26.30 4.24 51.10
C THR A 5 -26.81 4.51 49.68
N LEU A 6 -27.24 5.74 49.41
CA LEU A 6 -27.75 6.14 48.10
C LEU A 6 -26.62 6.24 47.06
N ILE A 7 -25.45 6.74 47.46
CA ILE A 7 -24.25 6.80 46.59
C ILE A 7 -23.74 5.39 46.23
N LEU A 8 -23.72 4.46 47.19
CA LEU A 8 -23.25 3.09 46.95
C LEU A 8 -24.17 2.33 45.99
N VAL A 9 -25.49 2.49 46.12
CA VAL A 9 -26.46 1.84 45.23
C VAL A 9 -26.37 2.41 43.82
N VAL A 10 -26.28 3.74 43.66
CA VAL A 10 -26.14 4.38 42.35
C VAL A 10 -24.81 4.00 41.69
N GLY A 11 -23.71 3.99 42.44
CA GLY A 11 -22.40 3.56 41.94
C GLY A 11 -22.38 2.10 41.48
N GLY A 12 -23.03 1.21 42.23
CA GLY A 12 -23.16 -0.21 41.86
C GLY A 12 -23.96 -0.42 40.57
N ILE A 13 -25.05 0.32 40.38
CA ILE A 13 -25.87 0.26 39.15
C ILE A 13 -25.06 0.76 37.95
N ILE A 14 -24.32 1.86 38.10
CA ILE A 14 -23.46 2.38 37.03
C ILE A 14 -22.36 1.37 36.66
N ALA A 15 -21.73 0.73 37.64
CA ALA A 15 -20.69 -0.27 37.38
C ALA A 15 -21.22 -1.49 36.61
N ILE A 16 -22.44 -1.95 36.92
CA ILE A 16 -23.10 -3.06 36.22
C ILE A 16 -23.47 -2.67 34.79
N VAL A 17 -24.00 -1.46 34.59
CA VAL A 17 -24.36 -0.95 33.25
C VAL A 17 -23.12 -0.76 32.38
N VAL A 18 -22.04 -0.17 32.92
CA VAL A 18 -20.76 -0.01 32.20
C VAL A 18 -20.16 -1.37 31.83
N SER A 19 -20.16 -2.32 32.76
CA SER A 19 -19.66 -3.67 32.50
C SER A 19 -20.49 -4.40 31.44
N GLY A 20 -21.82 -4.28 31.50
CA GLY A 20 -22.72 -4.84 30.49
C GLY A 20 -22.53 -4.22 29.10
N LEU A 21 -22.27 -2.91 29.03
CA LEU A 21 -22.04 -2.18 27.78
C LEU A 21 -20.66 -2.51 27.18
N LEU A 22 -19.64 -2.75 28.01
CA LEU A 22 -18.32 -3.22 27.56
C LEU A 22 -18.33 -4.67 27.07
N ILE A 23 -19.20 -5.54 27.63
CA ILE A 23 -19.28 -6.96 27.25
C ILE A 23 -20.19 -7.18 26.02
N THR A 24 -21.16 -6.31 25.77
CA THR A 24 -22.02 -6.40 24.57
C THR A 24 -21.37 -5.81 23.31
N ARG A 25 -20.44 -4.86 23.45
CA ARG A 25 -19.77 -4.22 22.31
C ARG A 25 -18.87 -5.14 21.44
N PRO A 26 -18.16 -6.15 21.96
CA PRO A 26 -17.32 -7.02 21.13
C PRO A 26 -18.07 -8.18 20.47
N PHE A 27 -19.38 -8.35 20.70
CA PHE A 27 -20.14 -9.46 20.09
C PHE A 27 -20.87 -9.09 18.79
N ALA A 28 -20.86 -7.81 18.41
CA ALA A 28 -21.41 -7.33 17.13
C ALA A 28 -20.32 -7.06 16.06
N GLN A 29 -19.09 -7.52 16.30
CA GLN A 29 -17.90 -7.26 15.48
C GLN A 29 -17.27 -8.52 14.87
N SER A 30 -17.98 -9.66 14.82
CA SER A 30 -17.46 -10.88 14.16
C SER A 30 -17.18 -10.66 12.68
N ASP A 31 -17.96 -9.81 12.01
CA ASP A 31 -17.82 -9.58 10.57
C ASP A 31 -16.74 -8.51 10.25
N SER A 32 -16.46 -7.61 11.21
CA SER A 32 -15.45 -6.54 11.02
C SER A 32 -14.01 -7.03 11.22
N VAL A 33 -13.80 -8.06 12.04
CA VAL A 33 -12.46 -8.67 12.16
C VAL A 33 -12.14 -9.47 10.91
N GLU A 34 -13.15 -10.14 10.32
CA GLU A 34 -12.93 -10.85 9.06
C GLU A 34 -12.56 -9.93 7.89
N PHE A 35 -13.33 -8.84 7.74
CA PHE A 35 -13.05 -7.83 6.73
C PHE A 35 -11.67 -7.17 6.87
N SER A 36 -11.16 -6.99 8.10
CA SER A 36 -9.85 -6.36 8.31
C SER A 36 -8.66 -7.23 7.88
N TRP A 37 -8.71 -8.56 8.07
CA TRP A 37 -7.61 -9.43 7.66
C TRP A 37 -7.56 -9.63 6.15
N GLU A 38 -8.71 -9.56 5.48
CA GLU A 38 -8.78 -9.69 4.02
C GLU A 38 -8.18 -8.47 3.33
N LEU A 39 -8.54 -7.27 3.81
CA LEU A 39 -7.95 -6.02 3.33
C LEU A 39 -6.44 -5.94 3.60
N GLU A 40 -5.99 -6.37 4.78
CA GLU A 40 -4.55 -6.40 5.11
C GLU A 40 -3.77 -7.37 4.21
N ARG A 41 -4.35 -8.54 3.89
CA ARG A 41 -3.75 -9.49 2.94
C ARG A 41 -3.67 -8.93 1.53
N GLU A 42 -4.73 -8.27 1.05
CA GLU A 42 -4.78 -7.67 -0.28
C GLU A 42 -3.74 -6.55 -0.42
N VAL A 43 -3.65 -5.66 0.57
CA VAL A 43 -2.63 -4.60 0.61
C VAL A 43 -1.22 -5.19 0.67
N SER A 44 -1.01 -6.25 1.47
CA SER A 44 0.30 -6.92 1.57
C SER A 44 0.70 -7.60 0.26
N ALA A 45 -0.23 -8.26 -0.42
CA ALA A 45 0.01 -8.87 -1.73
C ALA A 45 0.38 -7.81 -2.77
N MET A 46 -0.37 -6.71 -2.84
CA MET A 46 -0.10 -5.61 -3.76
C MET A 46 1.26 -4.94 -3.50
N GLN A 47 1.69 -4.83 -2.24
CA GLN A 47 3.04 -4.35 -1.91
C GLN A 47 4.14 -5.28 -2.42
N LYS A 48 3.96 -6.59 -2.29
CA LYS A 48 4.92 -7.59 -2.80
C LYS A 48 5.00 -7.56 -4.32
N ASP A 49 3.85 -7.46 -4.98
CA ASP A 49 3.80 -7.36 -6.44
C ASP A 49 4.51 -6.09 -6.92
N LYS A 50 4.30 -4.97 -6.22
CA LYS A 50 5.03 -3.72 -6.48
C LYS A 50 6.53 -3.90 -6.34
N GLU A 51 7.00 -4.44 -5.22
CA GLU A 51 8.42 -4.69 -4.97
C GLU A 51 9.05 -5.57 -6.06
N ALA A 52 8.35 -6.63 -6.47
CA ALA A 52 8.80 -7.53 -7.52
C ALA A 52 8.94 -6.83 -8.88
N VAL A 53 7.94 -6.02 -9.26
CA VAL A 53 7.96 -5.28 -10.53
C VAL A 53 9.06 -4.22 -10.57
N PHE A 54 9.24 -3.46 -9.49
CA PHE A 54 10.32 -2.47 -9.40
C PHE A 54 11.70 -3.13 -9.40
N THR A 55 11.85 -4.27 -8.73
CA THR A 55 13.09 -5.07 -8.78
C THR A 55 13.39 -5.51 -10.21
N ALA A 56 12.39 -6.03 -10.93
CA ALA A 56 12.57 -6.42 -12.33
C ALA A 56 12.94 -5.24 -13.23
N LEU A 57 12.33 -4.07 -13.06
CA LEU A 57 12.69 -2.86 -13.80
C LEU A 57 14.13 -2.43 -13.55
N ASN A 58 14.58 -2.46 -12.29
CA ASN A 58 15.95 -2.13 -11.93
C ASN A 58 16.95 -3.12 -12.54
N GLU A 59 16.65 -4.42 -12.52
CA GLU A 59 17.49 -5.44 -13.14
C GLU A 59 17.58 -5.24 -14.67
N ILE A 60 16.46 -4.97 -15.34
CA ILE A 60 16.42 -4.71 -16.79
C ILE A 60 17.25 -3.49 -17.16
N GLU A 61 17.08 -2.37 -16.42
CA GLU A 61 17.85 -1.15 -16.66
C GLU A 61 19.34 -1.38 -16.38
N PHE A 62 19.68 -2.12 -15.33
CA PHE A 62 21.07 -2.48 -15.02
C PHE A 62 21.70 -3.34 -16.12
N ASP A 63 21.01 -4.39 -16.56
CA ASP A 63 21.49 -5.30 -17.60
C ASP A 63 21.66 -4.56 -18.93
N TYR A 64 20.77 -3.61 -19.24
CA TYR A 64 20.91 -2.72 -20.38
C TYR A 64 22.16 -1.83 -20.27
N ARG A 65 22.34 -1.13 -19.13
CA ARG A 65 23.50 -0.26 -18.88
C ARG A 65 24.84 -1.00 -18.91
N THR A 66 24.82 -2.30 -18.58
CA THR A 66 25.99 -3.19 -18.61
C THR A 66 26.16 -3.96 -19.92
N ASN A 67 25.38 -3.64 -20.97
CA ASN A 67 25.40 -4.28 -22.29
C ASN A 67 25.12 -5.80 -22.26
N LYS A 68 24.37 -6.28 -21.26
CA LYS A 68 23.89 -7.68 -21.18
C LYS A 68 22.55 -7.89 -21.88
N LEU A 69 21.84 -6.80 -22.16
CA LEU A 69 20.55 -6.77 -22.83
C LEU A 69 20.64 -5.85 -24.06
N ASP A 70 20.07 -6.26 -25.19
CA ASP A 70 20.01 -5.43 -26.39
C ASP A 70 18.87 -4.41 -26.35
N ASP A 71 18.92 -3.41 -27.23
CA ASP A 71 17.95 -2.31 -27.28
C ASP A 71 16.51 -2.82 -27.52
N GLU A 72 16.30 -3.82 -28.38
CA GLU A 72 14.96 -4.29 -28.75
C GLU A 72 14.29 -5.03 -27.58
N ASP A 73 15.04 -5.95 -26.96
CA ASP A 73 14.58 -6.69 -25.79
C ASP A 73 14.43 -5.78 -24.57
N TYR A 74 15.32 -4.81 -24.40
CA TYR A 74 15.22 -3.77 -23.36
C TYR A 74 13.92 -2.98 -23.47
N GLU A 75 13.65 -2.36 -24.63
CA GLU A 75 12.45 -1.53 -24.81
C GLU A 75 11.17 -2.34 -24.62
N LYS A 76 11.16 -3.60 -25.09
CA LYS A 76 10.03 -4.51 -24.92
C LYS A 76 9.80 -4.87 -23.45
N LEU A 77 10.84 -5.25 -22.72
CA LEU A 77 10.75 -5.64 -21.31
C LEU A 77 10.44 -4.44 -20.43
N LYS A 78 11.16 -3.32 -20.60
CA LYS A 78 10.93 -2.06 -19.89
C LYS A 78 9.48 -1.59 -20.06
N GLY A 79 8.99 -1.51 -21.30
CA GLY A 79 7.61 -1.08 -21.54
C GLY A 79 6.57 -2.01 -20.91
N ARG A 80 6.83 -3.32 -20.85
CA ARG A 80 5.92 -4.28 -20.18
C ARG A 80 5.84 -4.02 -18.68
N TYR A 81 6.99 -3.97 -18.01
CA TYR A 81 7.03 -3.82 -16.55
C TYR A 81 6.65 -2.42 -16.09
N GLN A 82 6.93 -1.37 -16.88
CA GLN A 82 6.47 -0.02 -16.55
C GLN A 82 4.93 0.07 -16.58
N ARG A 83 4.26 -0.55 -17.56
CA ARG A 83 2.78 -0.63 -17.57
C ARG A 83 2.23 -1.39 -16.37
N GLU A 84 2.90 -2.46 -15.96
CA GLU A 84 2.52 -3.22 -14.76
C GLU A 84 2.69 -2.39 -13.48
N ALA A 85 3.80 -1.66 -13.35
CA ALA A 85 4.04 -0.73 -12.25
C ALA A 85 2.99 0.39 -12.19
N VAL A 86 2.66 1.02 -13.33
CA VAL A 86 1.59 2.02 -13.43
C VAL A 86 0.26 1.44 -12.95
N SER A 87 -0.12 0.25 -13.41
CA SER A 87 -1.35 -0.42 -12.99
C SER A 87 -1.40 -0.66 -11.48
N LEU A 88 -0.30 -1.08 -10.86
CA LEU A 88 -0.21 -1.29 -9.41
C LEU A 88 -0.31 0.04 -8.64
N LEU A 89 0.36 1.09 -9.10
CA LEU A 89 0.30 2.41 -8.46
C LEU A 89 -1.08 3.07 -8.57
N VAL A 90 -1.76 2.92 -9.72
CA VAL A 90 -3.15 3.40 -9.88
C VAL A 90 -4.08 2.67 -8.91
N GLN A 91 -3.94 1.35 -8.76
CA GLN A 91 -4.71 0.58 -7.78
C GLN A 91 -4.39 1.02 -6.35
N GLU A 92 -3.11 1.26 -6.02
CA GLU A 92 -2.69 1.77 -4.72
C GLU A 92 -3.34 3.12 -4.38
N LYS A 93 -3.34 4.05 -5.33
CA LYS A 93 -3.96 5.38 -5.16
C LYS A 93 -5.46 5.27 -4.93
N LYS A 94 -6.15 4.41 -5.70
CA LYS A 94 -7.59 4.12 -5.52
C LYS A 94 -7.89 3.55 -4.14
N LEU A 95 -7.11 2.58 -3.67
CA LEU A 95 -7.27 1.98 -2.33
C LEU A 95 -7.04 3.00 -1.21
N LYS A 96 -6.10 3.93 -1.40
CA LYS A 96 -5.82 5.00 -0.44
C LYS A 96 -6.84 6.14 -0.45
N GLY A 97 -7.78 6.14 -1.40
CA GLY A 97 -8.70 7.25 -1.60
C GLY A 97 -7.95 8.56 -1.93
N GLU A 98 -6.79 8.46 -2.58
CA GLU A 98 -6.12 9.65 -3.10
C GLU A 98 -6.95 10.15 -4.28
N ASP A 99 -7.72 11.22 -4.03
CA ASP A 99 -8.49 11.94 -5.03
C ASP A 99 -7.53 12.45 -6.11
N THR A 100 -7.39 11.64 -7.15
CA THR A 100 -6.79 11.99 -8.43
C THR A 100 -7.83 12.68 -9.32
N GLU A 101 -8.81 13.35 -8.69
CA GLU A 101 -9.99 13.94 -9.33
C GLU A 101 -9.67 15.08 -10.30
N ASP A 102 -8.50 15.72 -10.14
CA ASP A 102 -8.05 16.81 -11.00
C ASP A 102 -7.29 16.35 -12.26
N LEU A 103 -6.91 15.07 -12.35
CA LEU A 103 -6.17 14.51 -13.48
C LEU A 103 -7.04 13.51 -14.23
N SER A 104 -7.03 13.58 -15.56
CA SER A 104 -7.58 12.47 -16.35
C SER A 104 -6.79 11.18 -16.07
N ALA A 105 -7.43 10.02 -16.25
CA ALA A 105 -6.76 8.73 -16.07
C ALA A 105 -5.48 8.62 -16.93
N GLU A 106 -5.53 9.15 -18.16
CA GLU A 106 -4.42 9.19 -19.10
C GLU A 106 -3.26 10.07 -18.60
N GLU A 107 -3.55 11.26 -18.03
CA GLU A 107 -2.53 12.13 -17.46
C GLU A 107 -1.88 11.53 -16.21
N LEU A 108 -2.68 10.84 -15.38
CA LEU A 108 -2.16 10.13 -14.21
C LEU A 108 -1.23 9.00 -14.63
N GLU A 109 -1.64 8.17 -15.59
CA GLU A 109 -0.83 7.07 -16.12
C GLU A 109 0.48 7.59 -16.72
N GLN A 110 0.42 8.65 -17.54
CA GLN A 110 1.61 9.26 -18.12
C GLN A 110 2.55 9.79 -17.04
N ARG A 111 2.02 10.49 -16.03
CA ARG A 111 2.83 11.01 -14.93
C ARG A 111 3.52 9.89 -14.16
N LEU A 112 2.80 8.82 -13.85
CA LEU A 112 3.36 7.66 -13.16
C LEU A 112 4.42 6.97 -14.02
N MET A 113 4.18 6.86 -15.33
CA MET A 113 5.14 6.30 -16.29
C MET A 113 6.47 7.07 -16.26
N ASP A 114 6.40 8.40 -16.29
CA ASP A 114 7.57 9.28 -16.25
C ASP A 114 8.30 9.18 -14.89
N GLU A 115 7.55 9.16 -13.78
CA GLU A 115 8.07 9.01 -12.42
C GLU A 115 8.81 7.68 -12.23
N ILE A 116 8.18 6.56 -12.64
CA ILE A 116 8.79 5.22 -12.57
C ILE A 116 10.09 5.19 -13.38
N GLY A 117 10.09 5.76 -14.59
CA GLY A 117 11.29 5.81 -15.43
C GLY A 117 12.44 6.56 -14.76
N ALA A 118 12.16 7.74 -14.21
CA ALA A 118 13.16 8.56 -13.54
C ALA A 118 13.73 7.89 -12.28
N ASP A 119 12.88 7.24 -11.48
CA ASP A 119 13.29 6.55 -10.26
C ASP A 119 14.21 5.37 -10.56
N VAL A 120 13.82 4.52 -11.51
CA VAL A 120 14.62 3.35 -11.94
C VAL A 120 15.99 3.80 -12.45
N GLU A 121 16.04 4.83 -13.30
CA GLU A 121 17.30 5.36 -13.83
C GLU A 121 18.20 5.91 -12.71
N SER A 122 17.63 6.63 -11.74
CA SER A 122 18.37 7.16 -10.60
C SER A 122 18.92 6.05 -9.69
N GLU A 123 18.12 5.01 -9.41
CA GLU A 123 18.55 3.88 -8.56
C GLU A 123 19.68 3.09 -9.21
N VAL A 124 19.54 2.76 -10.50
CA VAL A 124 20.60 2.05 -11.24
C VAL A 124 21.86 2.90 -11.35
N ALA A 125 21.75 4.20 -11.60
CA ALA A 125 22.90 5.09 -11.62
C ALA A 125 23.67 5.08 -10.28
N ARG A 126 22.96 5.02 -9.15
CA ARG A 126 23.59 4.90 -7.82
C ARG A 126 24.25 3.54 -7.63
N ALA A 127 23.62 2.45 -8.07
CA ALA A 127 24.18 1.11 -7.98
C ALA A 127 25.50 1.01 -8.77
N LEU A 128 25.51 1.49 -10.01
CA LEU A 128 26.71 1.52 -10.86
C LEU A 128 27.83 2.37 -10.26
N ALA A 129 27.49 3.50 -9.61
CA ALA A 129 28.47 4.35 -8.94
C ALA A 129 29.12 3.64 -7.73
N ASN A 130 28.37 2.80 -7.02
CA ASN A 130 28.86 2.07 -5.85
C ASN A 130 29.70 0.83 -6.21
N GLU A 131 29.44 0.19 -7.37
CA GLU A 131 30.26 -0.92 -7.89
C GLU A 131 31.59 -0.46 -8.51
N SER A 132 31.73 0.84 -8.79
CA SER A 132 32.96 1.42 -9.37
C SER A 132 34.05 1.77 -8.34
N ILE A 133 33.84 1.42 -7.06
CA ILE A 133 34.78 1.61 -5.94
C ILE A 133 35.42 0.27 -5.56
#